data_AF-A0A1Y4NBN6-F1
#
_entry.id   AF-A0A1Y4NBN6-F1
#
_cell.length_a   1.000
_cell.length_b   1.000
_cell.length_c   1.000
_cell.angle_alpha   90.00
_cell.angle_beta   90.00
_cell.angle_gamma   90.00
#
_symmetry.space_group_name_H-M   'P 1'
#
loop_
_entity.id
_entity.type
_entity.pdbx_description
1 polymer ?
#
loop_
_entity_poly.entity_id
_entity_poly.type
_entity_poly.pdbx_seq_one_letter_code
_entity_poly.pdbx_strand_id
1 'polypeptide(L)'
;MKKQKRFKGSLGIVLTLIFLYMPLVVMAIFSFNDSKSLSSWSGFSIRWYQELFNNQQMIDAIIVSVSIAILSTAISTVLGTITAIGISKSRPVLRKLILQINNLPIMNPDIVIGISLMLLFSFIKIEKGYLTLLLAHITFCTPFVITNVLPKVRQLDVNLADAAMDLGATPFQALTKVILPQIKPGIISGALLAFTMSFDDFIISYFVSGNGIENISIVIYNMSKRTNPSIYALATIILVVVLLFVCIGTIVPKFCPKFTKKIVNSKVVKVALAVCMIIAIGWSISTGTSKRTLRVYNWGEYIDKTVLDEFEEEYDCQIIYETFDSNEIMYTKYMSGNSYDIMVPSEYMIERLIKEDQLQKIDKDLIPNISNINEGVLGQSFDPNNDYWVPYFCGNVGILYDKTIVDAKDLEEGWDILRNTKYKGQIYMYDSERDSFMVALKALGYSMNTTDQQEIDAAYQWLIDQRAEMDPVYVGDESIDTMISGLKAMAIMYSGDAAAVMAENENMEFYMPDQGTNIWFDGFVISKECKQVELANQFINFMISDEISYRNTVEVGYLTANVNAANQASKEDFNGISAYGIRTEDNDEIFAYQTNEVKEMYNSRWTKVKAK
;
A
#
# COMPACT_ATOMS: atom_id res chain seq x y z
N MET A 1 20.22 -22.19 43.46
CA MET A 1 20.63 -21.18 42.45
C MET A 1 20.26 -21.52 40.99
N LYS A 2 20.33 -22.77 40.48
CA LYS A 2 19.94 -23.10 39.08
C LYS A 2 18.44 -22.96 38.75
N LYS A 3 17.52 -23.20 39.71
CA LYS A 3 16.06 -23.04 39.50
C LYS A 3 15.60 -21.57 39.37
N GLN A 4 16.16 -20.65 40.17
CA GLN A 4 15.83 -19.22 40.10
C GLN A 4 16.30 -18.54 38.80
N LYS A 5 17.46 -18.93 38.24
CA LYS A 5 17.92 -18.45 36.93
C LYS A 5 17.02 -18.94 35.78
N ARG A 6 16.50 -20.18 35.85
CA ARG A 6 15.51 -20.70 34.90
C ARG A 6 14.16 -19.97 34.99
N PHE A 7 13.72 -19.60 36.19
CA PHE A 7 12.46 -18.89 36.41
C PHE A 7 12.49 -17.44 35.90
N LYS A 8 13.60 -16.72 36.10
CA LYS A 8 13.78 -15.37 35.52
C LYS A 8 13.88 -15.40 33.99
N GLY A 9 14.53 -16.42 33.43
CA GLY A 9 14.58 -16.63 31.97
C GLY A 9 13.22 -17.00 31.37
N SER A 10 12.43 -17.85 32.04
CA SER A 10 11.07 -18.18 31.58
C SER A 10 10.09 -17.01 31.72
N LEU A 11 10.21 -16.19 32.78
CA LEU A 11 9.40 -14.99 32.94
C LEU A 11 9.72 -13.94 31.87
N GLY A 12 11.00 -13.74 31.56
CA GLY A 12 11.42 -12.86 30.46
C GLY A 12 10.83 -13.28 29.12
N ILE A 13 10.90 -14.57 28.77
CA ILE A 13 10.29 -15.10 27.54
C ILE A 13 8.77 -14.88 27.52
N VAL A 14 8.07 -15.14 28.63
CA VAL A 14 6.62 -14.91 28.70
C VAL A 14 6.27 -13.45 28.53
N LEU A 15 7.00 -12.52 29.16
CA LEU A 15 6.80 -11.09 29.00
C LEU A 15 7.07 -10.63 27.56
N THR A 16 8.11 -11.15 26.92
CA THR A 16 8.39 -10.87 25.50
C THR A 16 7.26 -11.39 24.60
N LEU A 17 6.74 -12.60 24.85
CA LEU A 17 5.60 -13.13 24.10
C LEU A 17 4.35 -12.28 24.31
N ILE A 18 4.04 -11.90 25.55
CA ILE A 18 2.91 -11.00 25.83
C ILE A 18 3.08 -9.69 25.08
N PHE A 19 4.25 -9.06 25.15
CA PHE A 19 4.53 -7.81 24.45
C PHE A 19 4.36 -7.94 22.92
N LEU A 20 4.84 -9.04 22.32
CA LEU A 20 4.72 -9.27 20.87
C LEU A 20 3.28 -9.56 20.42
N TYR A 21 2.50 -10.31 21.21
CA TYR A 21 1.15 -10.75 20.82
C TYR A 21 0.03 -9.83 21.33
N MET A 22 0.29 -8.98 22.32
CA MET A 22 -0.73 -8.08 22.89
C MET A 22 -1.34 -7.14 21.84
N PRO A 23 -0.59 -6.48 20.94
CA PRO A 23 -1.18 -5.63 19.91
C PRO A 23 -2.15 -6.40 18.98
N LEU A 24 -1.81 -7.64 18.63
CA LEU A 24 -2.67 -8.50 17.81
C LEU A 24 -3.99 -8.84 18.53
N VAL A 25 -3.93 -9.06 19.84
CA VAL A 25 -5.13 -9.29 20.67
C VAL A 25 -5.97 -8.01 20.78
N VAL A 26 -5.35 -6.85 20.93
CA VAL A 26 -6.05 -5.56 20.96
C VAL A 26 -6.78 -5.32 19.64
N MET A 27 -6.13 -5.51 18.50
CA MET A 27 -6.79 -5.42 17.19
C MET A 27 -7.96 -6.41 17.08
N ALA A 28 -7.80 -7.64 17.58
CA ALA A 28 -8.88 -8.63 17.59
C ALA A 28 -10.03 -8.32 18.56
N ILE A 29 -9.83 -7.42 19.52
CA ILE A 29 -10.91 -6.89 20.36
C ILE A 29 -11.59 -5.75 19.61
N PHE A 30 -10.82 -4.79 19.10
CA PHE A 30 -11.34 -3.64 18.36
C PHE A 30 -11.99 -4.00 17.01
N SER A 31 -11.76 -5.20 16.48
CA SER A 31 -12.51 -5.72 15.33
C SER A 31 -14.02 -5.88 15.62
N PHE A 32 -14.41 -5.92 16.89
CA PHE A 32 -15.80 -5.94 17.33
C PHE A 32 -16.29 -4.56 17.80
N ASN A 33 -15.57 -3.47 17.52
CA ASN A 33 -15.99 -2.12 17.90
C ASN A 33 -17.18 -1.65 17.04
N ASP A 34 -18.09 -0.84 17.59
CA ASP A 34 -19.26 -0.33 16.86
C ASP A 34 -19.00 1.01 16.13
N SER A 35 -17.92 1.72 16.50
CA SER A 35 -17.54 3.03 15.96
C SER A 35 -16.44 2.98 14.91
N LYS A 36 -16.33 4.05 14.12
CA LYS A 36 -15.20 4.31 13.20
C LYS A 36 -13.86 4.59 13.89
N SER A 37 -13.88 4.87 15.20
CA SER A 37 -12.66 5.14 15.96
C SER A 37 -11.80 3.88 16.15
N LEU A 38 -10.50 4.00 15.84
CA LEU A 38 -9.51 2.96 16.07
C LEU A 38 -9.00 2.90 17.52
N SER A 39 -9.28 3.94 18.32
CA SER A 39 -8.70 4.13 19.66
C SER A 39 -9.74 4.13 20.79
N SER A 40 -11.00 4.46 20.49
CA SER A 40 -12.08 4.51 21.48
C SER A 40 -13.07 3.35 21.32
N TRP A 41 -13.38 2.68 22.43
CA TRP A 41 -14.36 1.60 22.47
C TRP A 41 -15.77 2.17 22.69
N SER A 42 -16.66 1.98 21.73
CA SER A 42 -18.04 2.48 21.78
C SER A 42 -19.08 1.39 22.07
N GLY A 43 -18.82 0.15 21.66
CA GLY A 43 -19.76 -0.96 21.82
C GLY A 43 -19.31 -2.23 21.10
N PHE A 44 -20.00 -3.35 21.35
CA PHE A 44 -19.75 -4.62 20.65
C PHE A 44 -20.63 -4.72 19.40
N SER A 45 -20.02 -5.01 18.25
CA SER A 45 -20.68 -5.12 16.94
C SER A 45 -19.95 -6.11 16.02
N ILE A 46 -20.67 -6.68 15.05
CA ILE A 46 -20.11 -7.58 14.01
C ILE A 46 -20.17 -6.90 12.63
N ARG A 47 -20.56 -5.61 12.60
CA ARG A 47 -20.71 -4.78 11.40
C ARG A 47 -19.53 -4.90 10.43
N TRP A 48 -18.31 -4.76 10.93
CA TRP A 48 -17.10 -4.76 10.09
C TRP A 48 -16.87 -6.09 9.39
N TYR A 49 -17.29 -7.21 9.99
CA TYR A 49 -17.26 -8.50 9.32
C TYR A 49 -18.32 -8.58 8.21
N GLN A 50 -19.50 -8.00 8.40
CA GLN A 50 -20.54 -7.93 7.36
C GLN A 50 -20.11 -7.05 6.19
N GLU A 51 -19.54 -5.88 6.49
CA GLU A 51 -18.97 -4.95 5.51
C GLU A 51 -17.88 -5.63 4.68
N LEU A 52 -17.03 -6.42 5.33
CA LEU A 52 -15.97 -7.19 4.67
C LEU A 52 -16.50 -8.24 3.70
N PHE A 53 -17.57 -8.97 4.05
CA PHE A 53 -18.17 -9.98 3.17
C PHE A 53 -19.11 -9.41 2.10
N ASN A 54 -19.52 -8.15 2.22
CA ASN A 54 -20.27 -7.46 1.17
C ASN A 54 -19.35 -6.80 0.13
N ASN A 55 -18.07 -6.69 0.44
CA ASN A 55 -17.08 -6.08 -0.45
C ASN A 55 -16.50 -7.14 -1.40
N GLN A 56 -16.80 -7.03 -2.71
CA GLN A 56 -16.33 -7.98 -3.71
C GLN A 56 -14.80 -7.99 -3.85
N GLN A 57 -14.15 -6.82 -3.80
CA GLN A 57 -12.68 -6.69 -3.82
C GLN A 57 -12.04 -7.49 -2.66
N MET A 58 -12.65 -7.48 -1.47
CA MET A 58 -12.18 -8.25 -0.32
C MET A 58 -12.28 -9.76 -0.54
N ILE A 59 -13.41 -10.22 -1.06
CA ILE A 59 -13.60 -11.64 -1.39
C ILE A 59 -12.57 -12.08 -2.42
N ASP A 60 -12.37 -11.25 -3.44
CA ASP A 60 -11.44 -11.50 -4.53
C ASP A 60 -10.01 -11.62 -4.00
N ALA A 61 -9.58 -10.68 -3.15
CA ALA A 61 -8.28 -10.70 -2.52
C ALA A 61 -8.05 -11.92 -1.60
N ILE A 62 -9.09 -12.37 -0.88
CA ILE A 62 -9.04 -13.61 -0.09
C ILE A 62 -8.83 -14.82 -1.00
N ILE A 63 -9.56 -14.90 -2.12
CA ILE A 63 -9.43 -16.00 -3.07
C ILE A 63 -8.04 -16.01 -3.69
N VAL A 64 -7.52 -14.86 -4.12
CA VAL A 64 -6.16 -14.72 -4.65
C VAL A 64 -5.13 -15.17 -3.62
N SER A 65 -5.17 -14.66 -2.38
CA SER A 65 -4.23 -15.05 -1.32
C SER A 65 -4.22 -16.55 -1.03
N VAL A 66 -5.40 -17.14 -0.81
CA VAL A 66 -5.50 -18.57 -0.48
C VAL A 66 -5.08 -19.43 -1.67
N SER A 67 -5.50 -19.08 -2.87
CA SER A 67 -5.19 -19.86 -4.08
C SER A 67 -3.70 -19.80 -4.41
N ILE A 68 -3.10 -18.60 -4.40
CA ILE A 68 -1.65 -18.41 -4.61
C ILE A 68 -0.86 -19.15 -3.55
N ALA A 69 -1.21 -19.02 -2.26
CA ALA A 69 -0.52 -19.71 -1.18
C ALA A 69 -0.57 -21.24 -1.30
N ILE A 70 -1.71 -21.80 -1.69
CA ILE A 70 -1.84 -23.25 -1.90
C ILE A 70 -1.04 -23.70 -3.13
N LEU A 71 -1.19 -23.02 -4.27
CA LEU A 71 -0.55 -23.40 -5.53
C LEU A 71 0.97 -23.24 -5.47
N SER A 72 1.46 -22.09 -4.99
CA SER A 72 2.88 -21.82 -4.82
C SER A 72 3.51 -22.86 -3.90
N THR A 73 2.87 -23.15 -2.75
CA THR A 73 3.33 -24.17 -1.80
C THR A 73 3.38 -25.54 -2.44
N ALA A 74 2.33 -25.96 -3.14
CA ALA A 74 2.26 -27.29 -3.76
C ALA A 74 3.38 -27.44 -4.81
N ILE A 75 3.53 -26.47 -5.69
CA ILE A 75 4.52 -26.48 -6.77
C ILE A 75 5.94 -26.39 -6.20
N SER A 76 6.20 -25.45 -5.30
CA SER A 76 7.50 -25.30 -4.63
C SER A 76 7.87 -26.52 -3.78
N THR A 77 6.90 -27.20 -3.16
CA THR A 77 7.16 -28.44 -2.41
C THR A 77 7.65 -29.54 -3.33
N VAL A 78 7.02 -29.71 -4.49
CA VAL A 78 7.43 -30.68 -5.50
C VAL A 78 8.80 -30.32 -6.08
N LEU A 79 8.97 -29.09 -6.57
CA LEU A 79 10.22 -28.61 -7.17
C LEU A 79 11.38 -28.66 -6.17
N GLY A 80 11.16 -28.18 -4.95
CA GLY A 80 12.17 -28.14 -3.90
C GLY A 80 12.56 -29.53 -3.39
N THR A 81 11.60 -30.47 -3.30
CA THR A 81 11.91 -31.85 -2.91
C THR A 81 12.73 -32.56 -3.98
N ILE A 82 12.33 -32.45 -5.25
CA ILE A 82 13.08 -33.02 -6.38
C ILE A 82 14.49 -32.44 -6.41
N THR A 83 14.60 -31.11 -6.28
CA THR A 83 15.89 -30.40 -6.26
C THR A 83 16.77 -30.86 -5.10
N ALA A 84 16.23 -30.99 -3.88
CA ALA A 84 16.98 -31.45 -2.72
C ALA A 84 17.53 -32.88 -2.89
N ILE A 85 16.72 -33.80 -3.45
CA ILE A 85 17.16 -35.16 -3.76
C ILE A 85 18.25 -35.15 -4.84
N GLY A 86 18.06 -34.36 -5.91
CA GLY A 86 19.01 -34.19 -6.99
C GLY A 86 20.36 -33.63 -6.53
N ILE A 87 20.35 -32.58 -5.69
CA ILE A 87 21.55 -31.97 -5.11
C ILE A 87 22.35 -33.00 -4.29
N SER A 88 21.66 -33.87 -3.55
CA SER A 88 22.31 -34.90 -2.73
C SER A 88 23.08 -35.93 -3.55
N LYS A 89 22.64 -36.21 -4.78
CA LYS A 89 23.34 -37.12 -5.71
C LYS A 89 24.24 -36.41 -6.74
N SER A 90 24.24 -35.08 -6.75
CA SER A 90 25.02 -34.27 -7.69
C SER A 90 26.49 -34.17 -7.31
N ARG A 91 27.34 -33.91 -8.33
CA ARG A 91 28.77 -33.61 -8.15
C ARG A 91 28.98 -32.38 -7.26
N PRO A 92 30.10 -32.27 -6.50
CA PRO A 92 30.33 -31.17 -5.55
C PRO A 92 30.22 -29.77 -6.17
N VAL A 93 30.70 -29.58 -7.41
CA VAL A 93 30.65 -28.29 -8.11
C VAL A 93 29.22 -27.88 -8.44
N LEU A 94 28.43 -28.78 -9.03
CA LEU A 94 27.02 -28.54 -9.35
C LEU A 94 26.19 -28.29 -8.08
N ARG A 95 26.45 -29.07 -7.02
CA ARG A 95 25.85 -28.86 -5.70
C ARG A 95 26.13 -27.46 -5.17
N LYS A 96 27.38 -26.98 -5.24
CA LYS A 96 27.75 -25.64 -4.75
C LYS A 96 27.05 -24.55 -5.56
N LEU A 97 27.02 -24.67 -6.89
CA LEU A 97 26.37 -23.71 -7.78
C LEU A 97 24.86 -23.61 -7.52
N ILE A 98 24.15 -24.75 -7.47
CA ILE A 98 22.70 -24.76 -7.21
C ILE A 98 22.39 -24.15 -5.83
N LEU A 99 23.18 -24.48 -4.80
CA LEU A 99 22.98 -23.92 -3.46
C LEU A 99 23.26 -22.41 -3.40
N GLN A 100 24.23 -21.90 -4.17
CA GLN A 100 24.45 -20.47 -4.28
C GLN A 100 23.27 -19.75 -4.93
N ILE A 101 22.74 -20.29 -6.04
CA ILE A 101 21.53 -19.75 -6.69
C ILE A 101 20.34 -19.80 -5.73
N ASN A 102 20.14 -20.92 -5.04
CA ASN A 102 19.08 -21.10 -4.06
C ASN A 102 19.14 -20.08 -2.92
N ASN A 103 20.33 -19.62 -2.54
CA ASN A 103 20.49 -18.68 -1.45
C ASN A 103 20.25 -17.23 -1.88
N LEU A 104 20.24 -16.90 -3.19
CA LEU A 104 20.00 -15.53 -3.65
C LEU A 104 18.65 -14.97 -3.17
N PRO A 105 17.50 -15.67 -3.33
CA PRO A 105 16.24 -15.17 -2.81
C PRO A 105 16.15 -15.13 -1.28
N ILE A 106 16.97 -15.93 -0.57
CA ILE A 106 16.96 -15.95 0.91
C ILE A 106 17.81 -14.81 1.49
N MET A 107 18.87 -14.42 0.79
CA MET A 107 19.84 -13.43 1.27
C MET A 107 19.51 -12.00 0.85
N ASN A 108 18.77 -11.84 -0.26
CA ASN A 108 18.37 -10.52 -0.72
C ASN A 108 17.13 -10.02 0.04
N PRO A 109 17.02 -8.70 0.28
CA PRO A 109 15.77 -8.11 0.74
C PRO A 109 14.62 -8.39 -0.25
N ASP A 110 13.40 -8.63 0.26
CA ASP A 110 12.23 -8.96 -0.55
C ASP A 110 11.93 -7.91 -1.62
N ILE A 111 12.18 -6.63 -1.32
CA ILE A 111 11.99 -5.52 -2.26
C ILE A 111 12.90 -5.63 -3.50
N VAL A 112 14.13 -6.11 -3.31
CA VAL A 112 15.07 -6.33 -4.42
C VAL A 112 14.55 -7.44 -5.32
N ILE A 113 13.98 -8.49 -4.74
CA ILE A 113 13.41 -9.62 -5.49
C ILE A 113 12.16 -9.17 -6.24
N GLY A 114 11.25 -8.46 -5.57
CA GLY A 114 10.02 -7.92 -6.17
C GLY A 114 10.31 -7.02 -7.37
N ILE A 115 11.17 -6.01 -7.22
CA ILE A 115 11.56 -5.10 -8.30
C ILE A 115 12.28 -5.86 -9.42
N SER A 116 13.18 -6.79 -9.10
CA SER A 116 13.91 -7.56 -10.12
C SER A 116 12.97 -8.44 -10.94
N LEU A 117 11.99 -9.09 -10.31
CA LEU A 117 10.99 -9.90 -11.00
C LEU A 117 10.03 -9.04 -11.81
N MET A 118 9.61 -7.89 -11.28
CA MET A 118 8.82 -6.91 -12.01
C MET A 118 9.55 -6.49 -13.29
N LEU A 119 10.80 -6.05 -13.20
CA LEU A 119 11.62 -5.68 -14.36
C LEU A 119 11.81 -6.84 -15.33
N LEU A 120 12.01 -8.06 -14.83
CA LEU A 120 12.10 -9.26 -15.66
C LEU A 120 10.83 -9.51 -16.47
N PHE A 121 9.66 -9.54 -15.82
CA PHE A 121 8.37 -9.76 -16.48
C PHE A 121 8.08 -8.68 -17.53
N SER A 122 8.45 -7.45 -17.21
CA SER A 122 8.35 -6.30 -18.10
C SER A 122 9.26 -6.43 -19.32
N PHE A 123 10.52 -6.84 -19.11
CA PHE A 123 11.50 -7.07 -20.17
C PHE A 123 11.05 -8.16 -21.16
N ILE A 124 10.46 -9.24 -20.65
CA ILE A 124 9.91 -10.32 -21.47
C ILE A 124 8.45 -10.08 -21.93
N LYS A 125 7.90 -8.91 -21.64
CA LYS A 125 6.55 -8.46 -22.04
C LYS A 125 5.42 -9.39 -21.60
N ILE A 126 5.52 -9.92 -20.39
CA ILE A 126 4.42 -10.66 -19.75
C ILE A 126 3.54 -9.65 -19.01
N GLU A 127 2.25 -9.65 -19.32
CA GLU A 127 1.25 -8.87 -18.61
C GLU A 127 1.17 -9.33 -17.14
N LYS A 128 1.25 -8.39 -16.20
CA LYS A 128 1.24 -8.70 -14.77
C LYS A 128 -0.17 -9.07 -14.30
N GLY A 129 -0.25 -9.93 -13.29
CA GLY A 129 -1.49 -10.42 -12.72
C GLY A 129 -1.28 -11.75 -12.00
N TYR A 130 -2.28 -12.63 -12.06
CA TYR A 130 -2.26 -13.88 -11.29
C TYR A 130 -1.07 -14.78 -11.61
N LEU A 131 -0.69 -14.88 -12.89
CA LEU A 131 0.42 -15.75 -13.32
C LEU A 131 1.79 -15.24 -12.84
N THR A 132 2.06 -13.94 -13.00
CA THR A 132 3.32 -13.34 -12.54
C THR A 132 3.45 -13.42 -11.03
N LEU A 133 2.34 -13.20 -10.32
CA LEU A 133 2.23 -13.41 -8.88
C LEU A 133 2.56 -14.85 -8.49
N LEU A 134 1.92 -15.84 -9.13
CA LEU A 134 2.19 -17.26 -8.85
C LEU A 134 3.66 -17.65 -9.12
N LEU A 135 4.23 -17.20 -10.24
CA LEU A 135 5.62 -17.49 -10.60
C LEU A 135 6.61 -16.86 -9.62
N ALA A 136 6.35 -15.63 -9.17
CA ALA A 136 7.16 -14.97 -8.15
C ALA A 136 7.12 -15.76 -6.84
N HIS A 137 5.93 -16.19 -6.42
CA HIS A 137 5.76 -16.97 -5.19
C HIS A 137 6.46 -18.33 -5.26
N ILE A 138 6.38 -19.01 -6.40
CA ILE A 138 7.13 -20.26 -6.61
C ILE A 138 8.64 -20.01 -6.50
N THR A 139 9.13 -18.90 -7.06
CA THR A 139 10.55 -18.55 -7.08
C THR A 139 11.11 -18.34 -5.68
N PHE A 140 10.40 -17.61 -4.80
CA PHE A 140 10.88 -17.36 -3.45
C PHE A 140 10.55 -18.50 -2.46
N CYS A 141 9.46 -19.26 -2.65
CA CYS A 141 9.09 -20.36 -1.75
C CYS A 141 9.97 -21.61 -1.92
N THR A 142 10.41 -21.91 -3.15
CA THR A 142 11.20 -23.12 -3.45
C THR A 142 12.49 -23.22 -2.64
N PRO A 143 13.27 -22.13 -2.45
CA PRO A 143 14.44 -22.13 -1.57
C PRO A 143 14.21 -22.57 -0.13
N PHE A 144 13.08 -22.18 0.46
CA PHE A 144 12.72 -22.57 1.83
C PHE A 144 12.41 -24.07 1.91
N VAL A 145 11.74 -24.63 0.90
CA VAL A 145 11.51 -26.08 0.81
C VAL A 145 12.84 -26.82 0.70
N ILE A 146 13.74 -26.38 -0.19
CA ILE A 146 15.05 -27.02 -0.39
C ILE A 146 15.84 -27.03 0.93
N THR A 147 15.86 -25.92 1.65
CA THR A 147 16.57 -25.77 2.92
C THR A 147 16.02 -26.68 4.02
N ASN A 148 14.72 -26.98 3.99
CA ASN A 148 14.09 -27.90 4.95
C ASN A 148 14.23 -29.38 4.56
N VAL A 149 14.18 -29.71 3.27
CA VAL A 149 14.22 -31.10 2.79
C VAL A 149 15.65 -31.63 2.70
N LEU A 150 16.60 -30.81 2.22
CA LEU A 150 17.99 -31.24 1.97
C LEU A 150 18.70 -31.82 3.22
N PRO A 151 18.58 -31.26 4.44
CA PRO A 151 19.14 -31.87 5.63
C PRO A 151 18.59 -33.27 5.92
N LYS A 152 17.31 -33.52 5.62
CA LYS A 152 16.70 -34.85 5.77
C LYS A 152 17.18 -35.84 4.72
N VAL A 153 17.37 -35.40 3.49
CA VAL A 153 17.96 -36.23 2.43
C VAL A 153 19.39 -36.63 2.80
N ARG A 154 20.19 -35.70 3.32
CA ARG A 154 21.59 -35.96 3.74
C ARG A 154 21.71 -36.88 4.95
N GLN A 155 20.65 -37.06 5.74
CA GLN A 155 20.61 -37.98 6.87
C GLN A 155 20.31 -39.43 6.44
N LEU A 156 19.88 -39.67 5.20
CA LEU A 156 19.61 -41.01 4.70
C LEU A 156 20.91 -41.77 4.44
N ASP A 157 20.86 -43.09 4.61
CA ASP A 157 21.91 -43.98 4.11
C ASP A 157 21.99 -43.87 2.58
N VAL A 158 23.21 -43.70 2.06
CA VAL A 158 23.50 -43.54 0.63
C VAL A 158 23.02 -44.75 -0.18
N ASN A 159 23.05 -45.95 0.40
CA ASN A 159 22.70 -47.21 -0.26
C ASN A 159 21.22 -47.57 -0.15
N LEU A 160 20.40 -46.76 0.54
CA LEU A 160 19.01 -47.10 0.85
C LEU A 160 18.15 -47.32 -0.41
N ALA A 161 18.40 -46.54 -1.47
CA ALA A 161 17.70 -46.67 -2.74
C ALA A 161 18.11 -47.96 -3.48
N ASP A 162 19.40 -48.30 -3.46
CA ASP A 162 19.94 -49.48 -4.15
C ASP A 162 19.49 -50.76 -3.46
N ALA A 163 19.51 -50.79 -2.12
CA ALA A 163 18.97 -51.90 -1.33
C ALA A 163 17.48 -52.17 -1.61
N ALA A 164 16.68 -51.12 -1.85
CA ALA A 164 15.28 -51.29 -2.22
C ALA A 164 15.12 -51.90 -3.62
N MET A 165 15.97 -51.51 -4.56
CA MET A 165 15.96 -52.05 -5.93
C MET A 165 16.47 -53.51 -5.98
N ASP A 166 17.46 -53.86 -5.15
CA ASP A 166 17.93 -55.24 -4.99
C ASP A 166 16.83 -56.18 -4.46
N LEU A 167 15.92 -55.66 -3.64
CA LEU A 167 14.73 -56.38 -3.15
C LEU A 167 13.56 -56.39 -4.17
N GLY A 168 13.79 -55.93 -5.41
CA GLY A 168 12.83 -55.99 -6.52
C GLY A 168 11.96 -54.74 -6.70
N ALA A 169 12.22 -53.64 -5.99
CA ALA A 169 11.53 -52.39 -6.24
C ALA A 169 12.03 -51.73 -7.55
N THR A 170 11.13 -51.15 -8.34
CA THR A 170 11.54 -50.29 -9.46
C THR A 170 12.14 -48.97 -8.93
N PRO A 171 12.95 -48.22 -9.71
CA PRO A 171 13.49 -46.93 -9.27
C PRO A 171 12.41 -45.95 -8.78
N PHE A 172 11.26 -45.93 -9.44
CA PHE A 172 10.11 -45.13 -9.02
C PHE A 172 9.50 -45.62 -7.71
N GLN A 173 9.44 -46.94 -7.48
CA GLN A 173 9.00 -47.53 -6.20
C GLN A 173 10.00 -47.26 -5.08
N ALA A 174 11.32 -47.33 -5.34
CA ALA A 174 12.34 -46.97 -4.36
C ALA A 174 12.20 -45.49 -3.95
N LEU A 175 12.00 -44.59 -4.91
CA LEU A 175 11.74 -43.17 -4.63
C LEU A 175 10.47 -42.98 -3.80
N THR A 176 9.33 -43.52 -4.26
CA THR A 176 8.01 -43.22 -3.69
C THR A 176 7.68 -43.98 -2.42
N LYS A 177 8.14 -45.23 -2.29
CA LYS A 177 7.84 -46.10 -1.14
C LYS A 177 8.95 -46.13 -0.09
N VAL A 178 10.17 -45.71 -0.40
CA VAL A 178 11.30 -45.76 0.55
C VAL A 178 11.84 -44.38 0.84
N ILE A 179 12.29 -43.63 -0.17
CA ILE A 179 12.93 -42.31 0.05
C ILE A 179 11.93 -41.26 0.53
N LEU A 180 10.83 -41.03 -0.20
CA LEU A 180 9.85 -39.99 0.13
C LEU A 180 9.26 -40.14 1.55
N PRO A 181 8.88 -41.35 2.03
CA PRO A 181 8.38 -41.52 3.40
C PRO A 181 9.39 -41.13 4.49
N GLN A 182 10.68 -41.36 4.26
CA GLN A 182 11.74 -41.04 5.23
C GLN A 182 11.97 -39.53 5.35
N ILE A 183 11.92 -38.80 4.22
CA ILE A 183 12.10 -37.34 4.20
C ILE A 183 10.79 -36.57 4.40
N LYS A 184 9.65 -37.27 4.49
CA LYS A 184 8.31 -36.70 4.68
C LYS A 184 8.22 -35.62 5.77
N PRO A 185 8.85 -35.77 6.96
CA PRO A 185 8.82 -34.71 7.97
C PRO A 185 9.47 -33.41 7.49
N GLY A 186 10.54 -33.49 6.69
CA GLY A 186 11.19 -32.33 6.08
C GLY A 186 10.33 -31.70 4.98
N ILE A 187 9.66 -32.53 4.16
CA ILE A 187 8.72 -32.06 3.14
C ILE A 187 7.56 -31.28 3.77
N ILE A 188 6.94 -31.83 4.84
CA ILE A 188 5.83 -31.16 5.53
C ILE A 188 6.30 -29.84 6.16
N SER A 189 7.48 -29.83 6.79
CA SER A 189 8.02 -28.61 7.41
C SER A 189 8.32 -27.53 6.35
N GLY A 190 8.89 -27.93 5.22
CA GLY A 190 9.13 -27.03 4.08
C GLY A 190 7.84 -26.50 3.46
N ALA A 191 6.82 -27.34 3.31
CA ALA A 191 5.52 -26.94 2.78
C ALA A 191 4.78 -25.96 3.70
N LEU A 192 4.79 -26.20 5.02
CA LEU A 192 4.19 -25.28 5.99
C LEU A 192 4.90 -23.92 5.98
N LEU A 193 6.23 -23.91 5.89
CA LEU A 193 6.99 -22.67 5.80
C LEU A 193 6.72 -21.92 4.49
N ALA A 194 6.70 -22.62 3.35
CA ALA A 194 6.36 -22.04 2.06
C ALA A 194 4.95 -21.41 2.07
N PHE A 195 3.96 -22.10 2.64
CA PHE A 195 2.60 -21.56 2.77
C PHE A 195 2.57 -20.30 3.62
N THR A 196 3.25 -20.34 4.77
CA THR A 196 3.29 -19.19 5.69
C THR A 196 3.92 -17.98 5.00
N MET A 197 5.06 -18.16 4.32
CA MET A 197 5.73 -17.08 3.61
C MET A 197 4.90 -16.58 2.41
N SER A 198 4.22 -17.46 1.68
CA SER A 198 3.39 -17.08 0.54
C SER A 198 2.10 -16.37 0.91
N PHE A 199 1.51 -16.70 2.05
CA PHE A 199 0.22 -16.13 2.47
C PHE A 199 0.38 -14.72 3.04
N ASP A 200 1.52 -14.43 3.67
CA ASP A 200 1.83 -13.17 4.35
C ASP A 200 2.66 -12.20 3.48
N ASP A 201 3.05 -12.60 2.27
CA ASP A 201 3.89 -11.75 1.43
C ASP A 201 3.10 -10.54 0.90
N PHE A 202 3.59 -9.35 1.24
CA PHE A 202 3.16 -8.08 0.66
C PHE A 202 4.14 -7.60 -0.42
N ILE A 203 5.44 -7.59 -0.11
CA ILE A 203 6.43 -6.84 -0.88
C ILE A 203 6.59 -7.42 -2.30
N ILE A 204 6.81 -8.73 -2.43
CA ILE A 204 7.00 -9.32 -3.75
C ILE A 204 5.69 -9.20 -4.53
N SER A 205 4.58 -9.55 -3.89
CA SER A 205 3.22 -9.46 -4.43
C SER A 205 2.93 -8.08 -5.00
N TYR A 206 3.21 -7.01 -4.26
CA TYR A 206 2.92 -5.63 -4.66
C TYR A 206 3.60 -5.23 -5.97
N PHE A 207 4.84 -5.68 -6.20
CA PHE A 207 5.60 -5.32 -7.41
C PHE A 207 5.30 -6.23 -8.61
N VAL A 208 4.82 -7.45 -8.39
CA VAL A 208 4.56 -8.41 -9.49
C VAL A 208 3.07 -8.61 -9.79
N SER A 209 2.19 -8.06 -8.95
CA SER A 209 0.76 -7.95 -9.21
C SER A 209 0.46 -6.88 -10.27
N GLY A 210 -0.76 -6.95 -10.79
CA GLY A 210 -1.30 -6.02 -11.79
C GLY A 210 -2.65 -6.53 -12.29
N ASN A 211 -3.31 -5.75 -13.14
CA ASN A 211 -4.64 -6.06 -13.67
C ASN A 211 -5.69 -6.31 -12.57
N GLY A 212 -5.63 -5.55 -11.47
CA GLY A 212 -6.59 -5.67 -10.36
C GLY A 212 -6.47 -6.97 -9.56
N ILE A 213 -5.43 -7.78 -9.82
CA ILE A 213 -5.15 -8.98 -9.03
C ILE A 213 -4.39 -8.55 -7.78
N GLU A 214 -5.13 -8.29 -6.71
CA GLU A 214 -4.57 -7.97 -5.41
C GLU A 214 -4.68 -9.16 -4.46
N ASN A 215 -3.67 -9.35 -3.62
CA ASN A 215 -3.76 -10.28 -2.51
C ASN A 215 -4.21 -9.52 -1.25
N ILE A 216 -4.60 -10.25 -0.22
CA ILE A 216 -5.11 -9.70 1.04
C ILE A 216 -4.11 -8.74 1.71
N SER A 217 -2.82 -9.00 1.58
CA SER A 217 -1.76 -8.19 2.19
C SER A 217 -1.66 -6.82 1.51
N ILE A 218 -1.83 -6.75 0.19
CA ILE A 218 -1.91 -5.49 -0.57
C ILE A 218 -3.15 -4.70 -0.13
N VAL A 219 -4.32 -5.34 -0.07
CA VAL A 219 -5.57 -4.67 0.33
C VAL A 219 -5.47 -4.12 1.76
N ILE A 220 -4.96 -4.89 2.72
CA ILE A 220 -4.74 -4.42 4.11
C ILE A 220 -3.84 -3.21 4.15
N TYR A 221 -2.74 -3.26 3.40
CA TYR A 221 -1.78 -2.17 3.39
C TYR A 221 -2.40 -0.89 2.81
N ASN A 222 -3.12 -0.97 1.70
CA ASN A 222 -3.83 0.17 1.10
C ASN A 222 -4.86 0.76 2.08
N MET A 223 -5.58 -0.10 2.81
CA MET A 223 -6.57 0.34 3.81
C MET A 223 -5.95 0.88 5.10
N SER A 224 -4.70 0.53 5.42
CA SER A 224 -4.05 0.97 6.67
C SER A 224 -3.73 2.46 6.69
N LYS A 225 -3.76 3.11 5.51
CA LYS A 225 -3.41 4.52 5.34
C LYS A 225 -4.50 5.51 5.74
N ARG A 226 -5.76 5.07 5.79
CA ARG A 226 -6.87 5.85 6.37
C ARG A 226 -7.49 5.08 7.53
N THR A 227 -8.25 5.77 8.35
CA THR A 227 -8.97 5.20 9.49
C THR A 227 -10.12 4.30 9.02
N ASN A 228 -9.80 3.08 8.56
CA ASN A 228 -10.78 2.08 8.15
C ASN A 228 -10.83 0.92 9.17
N PRO A 229 -11.84 0.85 10.06
CA PRO A 229 -11.92 -0.17 11.11
C PRO A 229 -12.09 -1.60 10.58
N SER A 230 -12.54 -1.78 9.33
CA SER A 230 -12.64 -3.10 8.70
C SER A 230 -11.28 -3.83 8.64
N ILE A 231 -10.17 -3.09 8.73
CA ILE A 231 -8.82 -3.66 8.82
C ILE A 231 -8.64 -4.59 10.03
N TYR A 232 -9.26 -4.27 11.18
CA TYR A 232 -9.14 -5.09 12.39
C TYR A 232 -9.91 -6.41 12.24
N ALA A 233 -11.09 -6.40 11.61
CA ALA A 233 -11.83 -7.61 11.29
C ALA A 233 -11.02 -8.52 10.36
N LEU A 234 -10.41 -7.95 9.33
CA LEU A 234 -9.58 -8.68 8.37
C LEU A 234 -8.31 -9.26 9.00
N ALA A 235 -7.56 -8.46 9.76
CA ALA A 235 -6.36 -8.89 10.49
C ALA A 235 -6.68 -10.03 11.47
N THR A 236 -7.85 -10.00 12.10
CA THR A 236 -8.34 -11.06 12.99
C THR A 236 -8.61 -12.36 12.23
N ILE A 237 -9.27 -12.29 11.06
CA ILE A 237 -9.51 -13.47 10.21
C ILE A 237 -8.18 -14.11 9.80
N ILE A 238 -7.22 -13.31 9.33
CA ILE A 238 -5.89 -13.77 8.93
C ILE A 238 -5.17 -14.45 10.09
N LEU A 239 -5.14 -13.80 11.26
CA LEU A 239 -4.52 -14.35 12.46
C LEU A 239 -5.11 -15.73 12.79
N VAL A 240 -6.45 -15.86 12.75
CA VAL A 240 -7.15 -17.12 13.00
C VAL A 240 -6.79 -18.17 11.94
N VAL A 241 -6.78 -17.81 10.65
CA VAL A 241 -6.46 -18.74 9.54
C VAL A 241 -5.02 -19.25 9.66
N VAL A 242 -4.05 -18.36 9.88
CA VAL A 242 -2.63 -18.73 10.04
C VAL A 242 -2.44 -19.60 11.28
N LEU A 243 -3.03 -19.22 12.42
CA LEU A 243 -2.96 -20.02 13.65
C LEU A 243 -3.59 -21.41 13.47
N LEU A 244 -4.73 -21.52 12.81
CA LEU A 244 -5.37 -22.79 12.49
C LEU A 244 -4.45 -23.65 11.63
N PHE A 245 -3.86 -23.09 10.58
CA PHE A 245 -2.98 -23.82 9.67
C PHE A 245 -1.72 -24.33 10.38
N VAL A 246 -1.07 -23.49 11.18
CA VAL A 246 0.10 -23.86 12.00
C VAL A 246 -0.27 -24.90 13.05
N CYS A 247 -1.39 -24.74 13.75
CA CYS A 247 -1.84 -25.70 14.76
C CYS A 247 -2.12 -27.08 14.14
N ILE A 248 -2.80 -27.12 13.00
CA ILE A 248 -3.07 -28.35 12.25
C ILE A 248 -1.77 -28.99 11.75
N GLY A 249 -0.82 -28.20 11.27
CA GLY A 249 0.45 -28.67 10.72
C GLY A 249 1.44 -29.18 11.77
N THR A 250 1.42 -28.63 12.99
CA THR A 250 2.48 -28.85 13.99
C THR A 250 2.02 -29.49 15.30
N ILE A 251 0.85 -29.10 15.82
CA ILE A 251 0.35 -29.52 17.14
C ILE A 251 -0.48 -30.80 17.02
N VAL A 252 -1.46 -30.81 16.11
CA VAL A 252 -2.37 -31.96 15.92
C VAL A 252 -1.62 -33.27 15.63
N PRO A 253 -0.54 -33.33 14.82
CA PRO A 253 0.21 -34.56 14.58
C PRO A 253 0.93 -35.10 15.81
N LYS A 254 1.32 -34.23 16.75
CA LYS A 254 2.03 -34.62 17.98
C LYS A 254 1.09 -35.25 19.01
N PHE A 255 -0.14 -34.71 19.14
CA PHE A 255 -1.09 -35.14 20.16
C PHE A 255 -2.12 -36.16 19.67
N CYS A 256 -2.51 -36.11 18.38
CA CYS A 256 -3.58 -36.94 17.82
C CYS A 256 -3.16 -37.65 16.52
N PRO A 257 -2.10 -38.49 16.52
CA PRO A 257 -1.53 -39.08 15.29
C PRO A 257 -2.50 -39.96 14.49
N LYS A 258 -3.45 -40.62 15.16
CA LYS A 258 -4.52 -41.41 14.51
C LYS A 258 -5.55 -40.53 13.80
N PHE A 259 -5.89 -39.38 14.39
CA PHE A 259 -6.82 -38.40 13.82
C PHE A 259 -6.19 -37.67 12.63
N THR A 260 -4.92 -37.28 12.72
CA THR A 260 -4.15 -36.68 11.62
C THR A 260 -4.06 -37.61 10.41
N LYS A 261 -3.73 -38.90 10.64
CA LYS A 261 -3.72 -39.91 9.55
C LYS A 261 -5.10 -40.04 8.89
N LYS A 262 -6.19 -39.94 9.65
CA LYS A 262 -7.57 -40.01 9.15
C LYS A 262 -7.98 -38.76 8.37
N ILE A 263 -7.61 -37.57 8.84
CA ILE A 263 -7.86 -36.28 8.17
C ILE A 263 -7.06 -36.17 6.87
N VAL A 264 -5.75 -36.42 6.89
CA VAL A 264 -4.89 -36.31 5.70
C VAL A 264 -5.25 -37.34 4.62
N ASN A 265 -5.74 -38.53 5.01
CA ASN A 265 -6.27 -39.51 4.06
C ASN A 265 -7.76 -39.39 3.79
N SER A 266 -8.46 -38.44 4.40
CA SER A 266 -9.89 -38.22 4.16
C SER A 266 -10.11 -37.83 2.70
N LYS A 267 -11.09 -38.47 2.05
CA LYS A 267 -11.55 -38.04 0.73
C LYS A 267 -11.93 -36.55 0.73
N VAL A 268 -12.45 -36.04 1.85
CA VAL A 268 -12.88 -34.63 2.00
C VAL A 268 -11.70 -33.66 1.86
N VAL A 269 -10.54 -33.93 2.46
CA VAL A 269 -9.37 -33.03 2.36
C VAL A 269 -8.75 -33.07 0.97
N LYS A 270 -8.71 -34.24 0.34
CA LYS A 270 -8.23 -34.39 -1.04
C LYS A 270 -9.17 -33.71 -2.04
N VAL A 271 -10.48 -33.79 -1.80
CA VAL A 271 -11.50 -33.08 -2.59
C VAL A 271 -11.41 -31.59 -2.35
N ALA A 272 -11.25 -31.11 -1.10
CA ALA A 272 -11.09 -29.68 -0.81
C ALA A 272 -9.83 -29.10 -1.48
N LEU A 273 -8.69 -29.77 -1.41
CA LEU A 273 -7.47 -29.34 -2.11
C LEU A 273 -7.66 -29.37 -3.63
N ALA A 274 -8.33 -30.38 -4.18
CA ALA A 274 -8.64 -30.45 -5.61
C ALA A 274 -9.63 -29.35 -6.03
N VAL A 275 -10.63 -29.04 -5.20
CA VAL A 275 -11.60 -27.96 -5.42
C VAL A 275 -10.92 -26.61 -5.32
N CYS A 276 -10.04 -26.36 -4.34
CA CYS A 276 -9.24 -25.14 -4.29
C CYS A 276 -8.33 -25.00 -5.52
N MET A 277 -7.76 -26.10 -6.00
CA MET A 277 -6.94 -26.12 -7.22
C MET A 277 -7.77 -25.86 -8.47
N ILE A 278 -9.00 -26.40 -8.54
CA ILE A 278 -9.96 -26.16 -9.63
C ILE A 278 -10.52 -24.73 -9.57
N ILE A 279 -10.80 -24.18 -8.39
CA ILE A 279 -11.23 -22.80 -8.20
C ILE A 279 -10.10 -21.86 -8.61
N ALA A 280 -8.85 -22.13 -8.21
CA ALA A 280 -7.69 -21.34 -8.61
C ALA A 280 -7.46 -21.35 -10.14
N ILE A 281 -7.62 -22.52 -10.76
CA ILE A 281 -7.54 -22.67 -12.23
C ILE A 281 -8.74 -21.98 -12.90
N GLY A 282 -9.95 -22.12 -12.35
CA GLY A 282 -11.18 -21.53 -12.87
C GLY A 282 -11.19 -20.00 -12.77
N TRP A 283 -10.67 -19.45 -11.67
CA TRP A 283 -10.43 -18.02 -11.48
C TRP A 283 -9.40 -17.46 -12.46
N SER A 284 -8.35 -18.23 -12.75
CA SER A 284 -7.37 -17.85 -13.81
C SER A 284 -7.98 -17.85 -15.22
N ILE A 285 -9.14 -18.49 -15.42
CA ILE A 285 -9.82 -18.63 -16.72
C ILE A 285 -11.03 -17.68 -16.83
N SER A 286 -11.69 -17.30 -15.72
CA SER A 286 -12.91 -16.47 -15.76
C SER A 286 -12.67 -15.00 -16.03
N THR A 287 -11.43 -14.54 -16.11
CA THR A 287 -11.07 -13.19 -16.59
C THR A 287 -11.23 -13.03 -18.12
N GLY A 288 -11.74 -14.05 -18.82
CA GLY A 288 -11.88 -14.09 -20.27
C GLY A 288 -13.24 -13.63 -20.85
N THR A 289 -14.05 -12.83 -20.15
CA THR A 289 -15.33 -12.32 -20.68
C THR A 289 -15.24 -10.85 -21.13
N SER A 290 -14.93 -10.66 -22.42
CA SER A 290 -15.53 -9.77 -23.44
C SER A 290 -16.12 -8.38 -23.11
N LYS A 291 -16.00 -7.80 -21.92
CA LYS A 291 -16.37 -6.38 -21.69
C LYS A 291 -15.18 -5.47 -22.02
N ARG A 292 -15.46 -4.23 -22.40
CA ARG A 292 -14.42 -3.19 -22.53
C ARG A 292 -13.87 -2.92 -21.14
N THR A 293 -12.57 -3.13 -20.93
CA THR A 293 -11.93 -2.93 -19.63
C THR A 293 -11.20 -1.59 -19.59
N LEU A 294 -11.47 -0.78 -18.57
CA LEU A 294 -10.75 0.45 -18.26
C LEU A 294 -9.90 0.25 -17.01
N ARG A 295 -8.59 0.48 -17.10
CA ARG A 295 -7.65 0.36 -15.98
C ARG A 295 -7.38 1.74 -15.38
N VAL A 296 -7.81 1.95 -14.13
CA VAL A 296 -7.64 3.19 -13.39
C VAL A 296 -6.62 2.98 -12.28
N TYR A 297 -5.63 3.86 -12.20
CA TYR A 297 -4.61 3.84 -11.17
C TYR A 297 -4.64 5.15 -10.38
N ASN A 298 -5.06 5.10 -9.12
CA ASN A 298 -5.32 6.28 -8.29
C ASN A 298 -4.69 6.13 -6.89
N TRP A 299 -4.78 7.16 -6.06
CA TRP A 299 -4.42 7.10 -4.64
C TRP A 299 -5.31 6.14 -3.84
N GLY A 300 -4.79 5.59 -2.74
CA GLY A 300 -5.57 4.77 -1.81
C GLY A 300 -6.68 5.56 -1.11
N GLU A 301 -7.88 4.98 -1.04
CA GLU A 301 -9.07 5.57 -0.38
C GLU A 301 -9.40 7.00 -0.88
N TYR A 302 -9.28 7.23 -2.19
CA TYR A 302 -9.44 8.54 -2.84
C TYR A 302 -10.57 8.58 -3.88
N ILE A 303 -11.58 7.73 -3.70
CA ILE A 303 -12.80 7.67 -4.51
C ILE A 303 -13.96 7.06 -3.70
N ASP A 304 -15.19 7.54 -3.94
CA ASP A 304 -16.40 6.80 -3.58
C ASP A 304 -16.51 5.55 -4.48
N LYS A 305 -16.30 4.37 -3.91
CA LYS A 305 -16.25 3.12 -4.69
C LYS A 305 -17.57 2.81 -5.41
N THR A 306 -18.69 3.33 -4.95
CA THR A 306 -20.00 3.09 -5.58
C THR A 306 -20.10 3.71 -6.97
N VAL A 307 -19.34 4.76 -7.25
CA VAL A 307 -19.31 5.42 -8.57
C VAL A 307 -18.67 4.54 -9.64
N LEU A 308 -17.83 3.58 -9.23
CA LEU A 308 -17.21 2.62 -10.16
C LEU A 308 -18.27 1.66 -10.71
N ASP A 309 -19.10 1.11 -9.83
CA ASP A 309 -20.18 0.19 -10.21
C ASP A 309 -21.21 0.89 -11.11
N GLU A 310 -21.57 2.13 -10.78
CA GLU A 310 -22.47 2.95 -11.60
C GLU A 310 -21.92 3.19 -13.01
N PHE A 311 -20.62 3.50 -13.12
CA PHE A 311 -19.97 3.67 -14.42
C PHE A 311 -19.90 2.35 -15.21
N GLU A 312 -19.61 1.23 -14.55
CA GLU A 312 -19.61 -0.09 -15.17
C GLU A 312 -20.99 -0.45 -15.75
N GLU A 313 -22.06 -0.13 -15.03
CA GLU A 313 -23.45 -0.33 -15.46
C GLU A 313 -23.82 0.60 -16.62
N GLU A 314 -23.50 1.89 -16.54
CA GLU A 314 -23.86 2.90 -17.55
C GLU A 314 -23.16 2.64 -18.90
N TYR A 315 -21.86 2.32 -18.87
CA TYR A 315 -21.04 2.21 -20.08
C TYR A 315 -20.81 0.77 -20.55
N ASP A 316 -21.47 -0.21 -19.91
CA ASP A 316 -21.29 -1.65 -20.13
C ASP A 316 -19.81 -2.03 -20.24
N CYS A 317 -19.06 -1.67 -19.19
CA CYS A 317 -17.63 -1.86 -19.13
C CYS A 317 -17.22 -2.58 -17.84
N GLN A 318 -15.92 -2.78 -17.67
CA GLN A 318 -15.33 -3.26 -16.43
C GLN A 318 -14.21 -2.30 -16.05
N ILE A 319 -14.20 -1.83 -14.82
CA ILE A 319 -13.12 -1.05 -14.25
C ILE A 319 -12.19 -2.00 -13.49
N ILE A 320 -10.92 -1.95 -13.85
CA ILE A 320 -9.84 -2.48 -13.02
C ILE A 320 -9.27 -1.29 -12.26
N TYR A 321 -9.53 -1.23 -10.96
CA TYR A 321 -9.05 -0.16 -10.11
C TYR A 321 -7.86 -0.64 -9.28
N GLU A 322 -6.73 0.04 -9.41
CA GLU A 322 -5.54 -0.20 -8.59
C GLU A 322 -5.15 1.08 -7.84
N THR A 323 -4.48 0.93 -6.70
CA THR A 323 -4.06 2.07 -5.88
C THR A 323 -2.55 2.20 -5.70
N PHE A 324 -2.10 3.43 -5.53
CA PHE A 324 -0.73 3.78 -5.16
C PHE A 324 -0.65 4.76 -4.01
N ASP A 325 0.57 4.92 -3.53
CA ASP A 325 0.90 5.56 -2.26
C ASP A 325 1.82 6.76 -2.38
N SER A 326 2.49 6.85 -3.52
CA SER A 326 3.33 7.96 -3.87
C SER A 326 3.42 8.02 -5.39
N ASN A 327 3.59 9.24 -5.91
CA ASN A 327 3.84 9.46 -7.32
C ASN A 327 5.07 8.65 -7.80
N GLU A 328 6.11 8.47 -6.97
CA GLU A 328 7.31 7.70 -7.32
C GLU A 328 7.02 6.21 -7.52
N ILE A 329 6.17 5.61 -6.65
CA ILE A 329 5.74 4.23 -6.81
C ILE A 329 4.85 4.09 -8.05
N MET A 330 3.92 5.03 -8.24
CA MET A 330 3.06 5.08 -9.43
C MET A 330 3.90 5.10 -10.71
N TYR A 331 4.82 6.06 -10.80
CA TYR A 331 5.74 6.22 -11.92
C TYR A 331 6.58 4.97 -12.16
N THR A 332 7.16 4.39 -11.10
CA THR A 332 7.99 3.18 -11.23
C THR A 332 7.19 2.00 -11.77
N LYS A 333 5.97 1.79 -11.28
CA LYS A 333 5.09 0.72 -11.76
C LYS A 333 4.65 0.95 -13.20
N TYR A 334 4.25 2.16 -13.56
CA TYR A 334 3.87 2.51 -14.93
C TYR A 334 5.04 2.32 -15.91
N MET A 335 6.21 2.90 -15.61
CA MET A 335 7.40 2.79 -16.48
C MET A 335 7.98 1.38 -16.56
N SER A 336 7.61 0.50 -15.63
CA SER A 336 7.87 -0.93 -15.75
C SER A 336 6.89 -1.63 -16.71
N GLY A 337 6.07 -0.94 -17.51
CA GLY A 337 5.16 -1.58 -18.46
C GLY A 337 3.96 -2.27 -17.79
N ASN A 338 3.52 -1.79 -16.62
CA ASN A 338 2.12 -2.01 -16.24
C ASN A 338 1.26 -1.08 -17.11
N SER A 339 0.25 -1.64 -17.79
CA SER A 339 -0.65 -0.84 -18.60
C SER A 339 -1.78 -0.30 -17.74
N TYR A 340 -1.84 1.02 -17.60
CA TYR A 340 -2.97 1.74 -17.00
C TYR A 340 -3.60 2.61 -18.08
N ASP A 341 -4.92 2.72 -18.15
CA ASP A 341 -5.58 3.60 -19.11
C ASP A 341 -5.65 5.03 -18.56
N ILE A 342 -6.05 5.17 -17.30
CA ILE A 342 -6.11 6.43 -16.54
C ILE A 342 -5.19 6.35 -15.33
N MET A 343 -4.46 7.43 -15.07
CA MET A 343 -3.71 7.63 -13.82
C MET A 343 -4.13 8.95 -13.18
N VAL A 344 -3.98 9.07 -11.86
CA VAL A 344 -4.32 10.30 -11.10
C VAL A 344 -3.10 10.85 -10.33
N PRO A 345 -2.01 11.24 -11.02
CA PRO A 345 -0.83 11.82 -10.39
C PRO A 345 -1.06 13.26 -9.88
N SER A 346 -0.15 13.71 -9.00
CA SER A 346 -0.04 15.12 -8.62
C SER A 346 0.68 15.94 -9.69
N GLU A 347 0.55 17.26 -9.62
CA GLU A 347 0.94 18.20 -10.68
C GLU A 347 2.40 18.10 -11.14
N TYR A 348 3.36 17.92 -10.23
CA TYR A 348 4.77 17.77 -10.61
C TYR A 348 5.05 16.46 -11.39
N MET A 349 4.25 15.43 -11.13
CA MET A 349 4.35 14.14 -11.82
C MET A 349 3.63 14.19 -13.17
N ILE A 350 2.53 14.94 -13.28
CA ILE A 350 1.92 15.30 -14.58
C ILE A 350 2.96 16.00 -15.46
N GLU A 351 3.61 17.04 -14.95
CA GLU A 351 4.66 17.78 -15.68
C GLU A 351 5.75 16.84 -16.19
N ARG A 352 6.21 15.92 -15.35
CA ARG A 352 7.22 14.92 -15.73
C ARG A 352 6.73 14.01 -16.85
N LEU A 353 5.53 13.45 -16.72
CA LEU A 353 4.96 12.52 -17.72
C LEU A 353 4.74 13.21 -19.07
N ILE A 354 4.38 14.51 -19.08
CA ILE A 354 4.32 15.32 -20.30
C ILE A 354 5.72 15.47 -20.91
N LYS A 355 6.73 15.85 -20.11
CA LYS A 355 8.12 16.02 -20.57
C LYS A 355 8.72 14.73 -21.14
N GLU A 356 8.31 13.58 -20.62
CA GLU A 356 8.77 12.26 -21.05
C GLU A 356 7.91 11.63 -22.17
N ASP A 357 6.94 12.37 -22.73
CA ASP A 357 6.04 11.93 -23.80
C ASP A 357 5.32 10.61 -23.45
N GLN A 358 4.76 10.56 -22.23
CA GLN A 358 4.10 9.39 -21.64
C GLN A 358 2.57 9.50 -21.58
N LEU A 359 1.98 10.61 -22.04
CA LEU A 359 0.54 10.86 -21.99
C LEU A 359 -0.05 11.06 -23.40
N GLN A 360 -1.32 10.72 -23.56
CA GLN A 360 -2.12 11.09 -24.74
C GLN A 360 -2.93 12.35 -24.44
N LYS A 361 -3.31 13.07 -25.50
CA LYS A 361 -4.20 14.22 -25.34
C LYS A 361 -5.61 13.78 -24.93
N ILE A 362 -6.23 14.60 -24.10
CA ILE A 362 -7.62 14.46 -23.68
C ILE A 362 -8.52 15.06 -24.76
N ASP A 363 -9.58 14.35 -25.11
CA ASP A 363 -10.55 14.81 -26.10
C ASP A 363 -11.60 15.69 -25.43
N LYS A 364 -11.43 17.01 -25.57
CA LYS A 364 -12.29 18.02 -24.93
C LYS A 364 -13.74 17.96 -25.39
N ASP A 365 -14.02 17.41 -26.57
CA ASP A 365 -15.38 17.25 -27.07
C ASP A 365 -16.14 16.13 -26.31
N LEU A 366 -15.42 15.18 -25.71
CA LEU A 366 -15.99 14.10 -24.91
C LEU A 366 -16.11 14.43 -23.42
N ILE A 367 -15.58 15.57 -22.97
CA ILE A 367 -15.59 16.00 -21.56
C ILE A 367 -16.28 17.37 -21.34
N PRO A 368 -17.54 17.57 -21.75
CA PRO A 368 -18.23 18.86 -21.63
C PRO A 368 -18.29 19.40 -20.19
N ASN A 369 -18.26 18.53 -19.18
CA ASN A 369 -18.27 18.91 -17.76
C ASN A 369 -16.98 19.63 -17.32
N ILE A 370 -15.92 19.68 -18.14
CA ILE A 370 -14.72 20.48 -17.84
C ILE A 370 -15.03 21.97 -17.66
N SER A 371 -16.14 22.44 -18.24
CA SER A 371 -16.63 23.81 -18.06
C SER A 371 -17.05 24.14 -16.62
N ASN A 372 -17.28 23.14 -15.78
CA ASN A 372 -17.63 23.32 -14.37
C ASN A 372 -16.39 23.34 -13.46
N ILE A 373 -15.19 23.13 -14.00
CA ILE A 373 -13.94 23.14 -13.24
C ILE A 373 -13.50 24.57 -12.95
N ASN A 374 -12.93 24.80 -11.76
CA ASN A 374 -12.43 26.11 -11.35
C ASN A 374 -11.33 26.62 -12.30
N GLU A 375 -11.52 27.80 -12.89
CA GLU A 375 -10.54 28.41 -13.80
C GLU A 375 -9.17 28.63 -13.16
N GLY A 376 -9.11 28.87 -11.84
CA GLY A 376 -7.86 29.04 -11.09
C GLY A 376 -7.01 27.77 -10.99
N VAL A 377 -7.56 26.59 -11.31
CA VAL A 377 -6.82 25.33 -11.34
C VAL A 377 -6.48 24.87 -12.77
N LEU A 378 -7.03 25.54 -13.78
CA LEU A 378 -6.73 25.32 -15.20
C LEU A 378 -5.54 26.19 -15.66
N GLY A 379 -5.02 25.94 -16.86
CA GLY A 379 -4.00 26.77 -17.49
C GLY A 379 -2.63 26.78 -16.81
N GLN A 380 -2.32 25.72 -16.06
CA GLN A 380 -1.06 25.63 -15.30
C GLN A 380 0.17 25.68 -16.22
N SER A 381 1.31 26.14 -15.68
CA SER A 381 2.52 26.41 -16.46
C SER A 381 3.07 25.21 -17.25
N PHE A 382 2.84 23.99 -16.75
CA PHE A 382 3.27 22.75 -17.40
C PHE A 382 2.32 22.27 -18.52
N ASP A 383 1.07 22.74 -18.55
CA ASP A 383 0.09 22.46 -19.60
C ASP A 383 -0.92 23.62 -19.76
N PRO A 384 -0.52 24.73 -20.40
CA PRO A 384 -1.31 25.96 -20.45
C PRO A 384 -2.68 25.83 -21.12
N ASN A 385 -2.89 24.77 -21.91
CA ASN A 385 -4.15 24.51 -22.59
C ASN A 385 -4.97 23.40 -21.92
N ASN A 386 -4.47 22.72 -20.88
CA ASN A 386 -5.05 21.48 -20.34
C ASN A 386 -5.28 20.44 -21.46
N ASP A 387 -4.26 20.19 -22.27
CA ASP A 387 -4.32 19.19 -23.33
C ASP A 387 -4.14 17.75 -22.80
N TYR A 388 -3.51 17.56 -21.64
CA TYR A 388 -3.08 16.24 -21.15
C TYR A 388 -3.66 15.84 -19.79
N TRP A 389 -4.30 16.77 -19.07
CA TRP A 389 -4.82 16.48 -17.73
C TRP A 389 -6.13 17.22 -17.42
N VAL A 390 -6.92 16.65 -16.52
CA VAL A 390 -8.15 17.25 -15.98
C VAL A 390 -8.10 17.24 -14.44
N PRO A 391 -8.30 18.38 -13.76
CA PRO A 391 -8.32 18.45 -12.30
C PRO A 391 -9.37 17.52 -11.67
N TYR A 392 -8.99 16.86 -10.57
CA TYR A 392 -9.86 15.96 -9.80
C TYR A 392 -10.14 16.55 -8.41
N PHE A 393 -9.12 16.56 -7.56
CA PHE A 393 -9.13 17.20 -6.24
C PHE A 393 -8.03 18.25 -6.17
N CYS A 394 -8.26 19.26 -5.34
CA CYS A 394 -7.35 20.35 -5.15
C CYS A 394 -7.39 20.87 -3.72
N GLY A 395 -6.42 21.70 -3.38
CA GLY A 395 -6.45 22.41 -2.12
C GLY A 395 -5.17 23.17 -1.86
N ASN A 396 -5.07 23.64 -0.62
CA ASN A 396 -3.90 24.35 -0.12
C ASN A 396 -3.24 23.60 1.03
N VAL A 397 -2.00 23.98 1.33
CA VAL A 397 -1.37 23.73 2.64
C VAL A 397 -1.60 24.95 3.52
N GLY A 398 -1.79 24.74 4.83
CA GLY A 398 -1.93 25.83 5.77
C GLY A 398 -1.58 25.42 7.19
N ILE A 399 -1.96 26.27 8.14
CA ILE A 399 -1.78 26.06 9.57
C ILE A 399 -3.15 25.71 10.16
N LEU A 400 -3.31 24.46 10.58
CA LEU A 400 -4.41 24.06 11.44
C LEU A 400 -4.03 24.42 12.89
N TYR A 401 -4.90 25.10 13.62
CA TYR A 401 -4.62 25.55 14.98
C TYR A 401 -5.82 25.45 15.93
N ASP A 402 -5.54 25.28 17.22
CA ASP A 402 -6.55 25.32 18.28
C ASP A 402 -6.82 26.77 18.69
N LYS A 403 -8.04 27.26 18.41
CA LYS A 403 -8.47 28.63 18.70
C LYS A 403 -8.55 28.98 20.19
N THR A 404 -8.47 27.98 21.06
CA THR A 404 -8.44 28.17 22.53
C THR A 404 -7.02 28.36 23.07
N ILE A 405 -6.00 28.01 22.27
CA ILE A 405 -4.59 28.09 22.64
C ILE A 405 -3.87 29.19 21.86
N VAL A 406 -4.12 29.28 20.56
CA VAL A 406 -3.47 30.24 19.66
C VAL A 406 -4.26 31.54 19.62
N ASP A 407 -3.58 32.66 19.87
CA ASP A 407 -4.19 33.99 19.78
C ASP A 407 -4.29 34.39 18.31
N ALA A 408 -5.47 34.84 17.88
CA ALA A 408 -5.72 35.26 16.50
C ALA A 408 -4.78 36.38 16.03
N LYS A 409 -4.25 37.20 16.95
CA LYS A 409 -3.27 38.24 16.59
C LYS A 409 -1.91 37.67 16.19
N ASP A 410 -1.52 36.53 16.76
CA ASP A 410 -0.24 35.90 16.46
C ASP A 410 -0.25 35.31 15.03
N LEU A 411 -1.43 35.06 14.44
CA LEU A 411 -1.58 34.62 13.05
C LEU A 411 -1.11 35.68 12.05
N GLU A 412 -1.07 36.97 12.42
CA GLU A 412 -0.53 38.04 11.58
C GLU A 412 0.98 37.85 11.29
N GLU A 413 1.68 37.01 12.06
CA GLU A 413 3.07 36.62 11.81
C GLU A 413 3.22 35.66 10.61
N GLY A 414 2.11 35.14 10.08
CA GLY A 414 2.14 34.22 8.94
C GLY A 414 2.88 32.91 9.28
N TRP A 415 3.82 32.50 8.44
CA TRP A 415 4.65 31.31 8.69
C TRP A 415 5.63 31.50 9.85
N ASP A 416 5.98 32.72 10.23
CA ASP A 416 6.91 32.98 11.34
C ASP A 416 6.29 32.71 12.71
N ILE A 417 4.96 32.53 12.81
CA ILE A 417 4.29 32.03 14.02
C ILE A 417 4.88 30.69 14.48
N LEU A 418 5.41 29.90 13.55
CA LEU A 418 6.03 28.61 13.84
C LEU A 418 7.38 28.74 14.55
N ARG A 419 7.89 29.97 14.71
CA ARG A 419 9.05 30.37 15.52
C ARG A 419 8.68 31.21 16.73
N ASN A 420 7.38 31.44 16.96
CA ASN A 420 6.92 32.21 18.09
C ASN A 420 7.04 31.40 19.39
N THR A 421 8.02 31.76 20.23
CA THR A 421 8.37 31.03 21.47
C THR A 421 7.22 30.81 22.46
N LYS A 422 6.09 31.52 22.33
CA LYS A 422 4.84 31.25 23.06
C LYS A 422 4.33 29.81 22.85
N TYR A 423 4.57 29.24 21.67
CA TYR A 423 4.10 27.91 21.27
C TYR A 423 5.20 26.85 21.27
N LYS A 424 6.29 27.08 22.05
CA LYS A 424 7.39 26.12 22.14
C LYS A 424 6.91 24.73 22.57
N GLY A 425 7.27 23.71 21.81
CA GLY A 425 6.89 22.32 22.02
C GLY A 425 5.45 21.99 21.62
N GLN A 426 4.73 22.91 20.96
CA GLN A 426 3.30 22.78 20.63
C GLN A 426 3.02 22.71 19.12
N ILE A 427 4.03 22.38 18.31
CA ILE A 427 3.97 22.46 16.84
C ILE A 427 4.23 21.08 16.22
N TYR A 428 3.37 20.71 15.27
CA TYR A 428 3.64 19.64 14.31
C TYR A 428 4.08 20.22 12.96
N MET A 429 5.14 19.65 12.39
CA MET A 429 5.61 19.90 11.03
C MET A 429 5.51 18.60 10.24
N TYR A 430 5.26 18.67 8.94
CA TYR A 430 5.32 17.48 8.09
C TYR A 430 6.74 16.90 8.07
N ASP A 431 6.88 15.58 8.23
CA ASP A 431 8.14 14.88 7.92
C ASP A 431 8.34 14.72 6.40
N SER A 432 8.35 15.85 5.71
CA SER A 432 8.56 15.96 4.28
C SER A 432 9.51 17.12 4.00
N GLU A 433 10.52 16.83 3.17
CA GLU A 433 11.53 17.81 2.77
C GLU A 433 10.88 18.98 2.03
N ARG A 434 10.04 18.70 1.02
CA ARG A 434 9.40 19.73 0.18
C ARG A 434 8.48 20.62 1.00
N ASP A 435 7.64 20.05 1.85
CA ASP A 435 6.65 20.80 2.63
C ASP A 435 7.30 21.65 3.71
N SER A 436 8.31 21.12 4.40
CA SER A 436 9.04 21.89 5.43
C SER A 436 9.87 23.02 4.83
N PHE A 437 10.53 22.78 3.68
CA PHE A 437 11.24 23.86 2.99
C PHE A 437 10.28 24.88 2.36
N MET A 438 9.11 24.46 1.89
CA MET A 438 8.08 25.38 1.40
C MET A 438 7.74 26.42 2.47
N VAL A 439 7.45 25.97 3.70
CA VAL A 439 7.15 26.87 4.84
C VAL A 439 8.28 27.88 5.05
N ALA A 440 9.52 27.41 5.12
CA ALA A 440 10.68 28.27 5.36
C ALA A 440 10.97 29.24 4.20
N LEU A 441 10.83 28.79 2.95
CA LEU A 441 11.03 29.61 1.76
C LEU A 441 9.97 30.70 1.67
N LYS A 442 8.69 30.34 1.89
CA LYS A 442 7.58 31.30 1.91
C LYS A 442 7.71 32.30 3.07
N ALA A 443 8.12 31.86 4.26
CA ALA A 443 8.42 32.75 5.38
C ALA A 443 9.47 33.81 5.01
N LEU A 444 10.50 33.41 4.26
CA LEU A 444 11.57 34.28 3.79
C LEU A 444 11.22 35.09 2.53
N GLY A 445 10.04 34.88 1.94
CA GLY A 445 9.59 35.56 0.72
C GLY A 445 10.20 35.02 -0.57
N TYR A 446 10.76 33.81 -0.56
CA TYR A 446 11.29 33.13 -1.73
C TYR A 446 10.25 32.23 -2.39
N SER A 447 10.50 31.86 -3.65
CA SER A 447 9.73 30.81 -4.32
C SER A 447 9.99 29.46 -3.64
N MET A 448 8.94 28.69 -3.40
CA MET A 448 9.07 27.32 -2.88
C MET A 448 9.70 26.34 -3.90
N ASN A 449 9.90 26.78 -5.14
CA ASN A 449 10.54 26.03 -6.22
C ASN A 449 11.94 26.54 -6.57
N THR A 450 12.54 27.39 -5.72
CA THR A 450 13.87 27.93 -6.00
C THR A 450 14.92 26.84 -6.18
N THR A 451 15.83 27.10 -7.13
CA THR A 451 17.05 26.32 -7.35
C THR A 451 18.30 27.09 -6.91
N ASP A 452 18.15 28.30 -6.35
CA ASP A 452 19.27 29.11 -5.85
C ASP A 452 19.77 28.53 -4.53
N GLN A 453 21.06 28.18 -4.50
CA GLN A 453 21.66 27.59 -3.32
C GLN A 453 21.64 28.51 -2.09
N GLN A 454 21.74 29.82 -2.27
CA GLN A 454 21.74 30.79 -1.15
C GLN A 454 20.36 30.88 -0.50
N GLU A 455 19.29 30.87 -1.30
CA GLU A 455 17.91 30.86 -0.81
C GLU A 455 17.61 29.55 -0.06
N ILE A 456 18.07 28.42 -0.60
CA ILE A 456 17.95 27.10 0.05
C ILE A 456 18.73 27.05 1.36
N ASP A 457 19.95 27.60 1.40
CA ASP A 457 20.77 27.67 2.61
C ASP A 457 20.14 28.58 3.68
N ALA A 458 19.48 29.67 3.27
CA ALA A 458 18.72 30.54 4.17
C ALA A 458 17.50 29.83 4.77
N ALA A 459 16.71 29.13 3.94
CA ALA A 459 15.57 28.33 4.40
C ALA A 459 16.01 27.19 5.34
N TYR A 460 17.13 26.54 5.04
CA TYR A 460 17.74 25.56 5.93
C TYR A 460 18.09 26.17 7.29
N GLN A 461 18.70 27.36 7.32
CA GLN A 461 19.01 28.03 8.58
C GLN A 461 17.75 28.40 9.36
N TRP A 462 16.70 28.87 8.67
CA TRP A 462 15.40 29.15 9.30
C TRP A 462 14.82 27.90 9.99
N LEU A 463 14.90 26.73 9.35
CA LEU A 463 14.46 25.45 9.92
C LEU A 463 15.34 24.99 11.10
N ILE A 464 16.66 25.20 11.02
CA ILE A 464 17.57 24.90 12.13
C ILE A 464 17.26 25.77 13.35
N ASP A 465 17.03 27.07 13.14
CA ASP A 465 16.71 28.01 14.20
C ASP A 465 15.35 27.68 14.83
N GLN A 466 14.33 27.43 13.99
CA GLN A 466 13.01 26.98 14.44
C GLN A 466 13.16 25.74 15.32
N ARG A 467 13.88 24.72 14.85
CA ARG A 467 14.05 23.48 15.61
C ARG A 467 14.76 23.70 16.94
N ALA A 468 15.83 24.48 16.95
CA ALA A 468 16.62 24.75 18.14
C ALA A 468 15.81 25.49 19.22
N GLU A 469 14.92 26.40 18.79
CA GLU A 469 14.16 27.27 19.68
C GLU A 469 12.80 26.67 20.08
N MET A 470 12.15 25.95 19.17
CA MET A 470 10.74 25.57 19.27
C MET A 470 10.48 24.11 19.63
N ASP A 471 11.45 23.20 19.49
CA ASP A 471 11.25 21.75 19.67
C ASP A 471 10.00 21.19 18.93
N PRO A 472 9.88 21.43 17.60
CA PRO A 472 8.77 20.91 16.82
C PRO A 472 8.87 19.39 16.68
N VAL A 473 7.72 18.74 16.45
CA VAL A 473 7.68 17.30 16.17
C VAL A 473 7.39 17.12 14.68
N TYR A 474 8.27 16.39 13.99
CA TYR A 474 8.11 16.04 12.57
C TYR A 474 7.33 14.72 12.46
N VAL A 475 6.19 14.74 11.77
CA VAL A 475 5.23 13.63 11.66
C VAL A 475 4.54 13.63 10.29
N GLY A 476 3.97 12.51 9.88
CA GLY A 476 3.08 12.45 8.71
C GLY A 476 1.60 12.56 9.10
N ASP A 477 0.79 11.73 8.47
CA ASP A 477 -0.68 11.64 8.64
C ASP A 477 -1.10 11.31 10.08
N GLU A 478 -0.21 10.71 10.88
CA GLU A 478 -0.44 10.49 12.32
C GLU A 478 -0.70 11.78 13.13
N SER A 479 -0.39 12.96 12.57
CA SER A 479 -0.78 14.24 13.17
C SER A 479 -2.30 14.42 13.25
N ILE A 480 -3.08 13.88 12.31
CA ILE A 480 -4.54 14.08 12.19
C ILE A 480 -5.26 13.69 13.48
N ASP A 481 -5.10 12.44 13.94
CA ASP A 481 -5.74 11.93 15.16
C ASP A 481 -5.32 12.70 16.42
N THR A 482 -4.06 13.12 16.47
CA THR A 482 -3.53 13.88 17.62
C THR A 482 -4.04 15.31 17.64
N MET A 483 -4.28 15.92 16.48
CA MET A 483 -4.90 17.23 16.35
C MET A 483 -6.40 17.16 16.65
N ILE A 484 -7.12 16.12 16.22
CA ILE A 484 -8.51 15.87 16.66
C ILE A 484 -8.59 15.85 18.19
N SER A 485 -7.61 15.22 18.85
CA SER A 485 -7.54 15.15 20.32
C SER A 485 -7.06 16.45 20.99
N GLY A 486 -6.65 17.47 20.23
CA GLY A 486 -6.13 18.74 20.77
C GLY A 486 -4.77 18.62 21.47
N LEU A 487 -3.90 17.69 21.05
CA LEU A 487 -2.64 17.42 21.73
C LEU A 487 -1.58 18.53 21.53
N LYS A 488 -1.64 19.23 20.40
CA LYS A 488 -0.74 20.33 20.03
C LYS A 488 -1.56 21.55 19.65
N ALA A 489 -0.94 22.72 19.78
CA ALA A 489 -1.60 23.99 19.46
C ALA A 489 -1.75 24.22 17.95
N MET A 490 -0.80 23.72 17.15
CA MET A 490 -0.81 23.94 15.70
C MET A 490 -0.07 22.85 14.92
N ALA A 491 -0.49 22.65 13.68
CA ALA A 491 0.10 21.72 12.73
C ALA A 491 0.10 22.32 11.32
N ILE A 492 1.18 22.08 10.56
CA ILE A 492 1.15 22.24 9.11
C ILE A 492 0.33 21.10 8.53
N MET A 493 -0.69 21.41 7.74
CA MET A 493 -1.63 20.40 7.27
C MET A 493 -2.19 20.74 5.88
N TYR A 494 -2.41 19.72 5.06
CA TYR A 494 -3.21 19.85 3.85
C TYR A 494 -4.66 20.16 4.21
N SER A 495 -5.30 21.02 3.44
CA SER A 495 -6.70 21.46 3.62
C SER A 495 -7.70 20.32 3.75
N GLY A 496 -7.56 19.22 2.99
CA GLY A 496 -8.43 18.04 3.11
C GLY A 496 -8.33 17.38 4.48
N ASP A 497 -7.11 17.17 4.99
CA ASP A 497 -6.88 16.62 6.32
C ASP A 497 -7.36 17.58 7.42
N ALA A 498 -7.09 18.88 7.26
CA ALA A 498 -7.56 19.93 8.16
C ALA A 498 -9.09 19.96 8.24
N ALA A 499 -9.80 19.80 7.11
CA ALA A 499 -11.24 19.73 7.07
C ALA A 499 -11.78 18.53 7.87
N ALA A 500 -11.13 17.36 7.75
CA ALA A 500 -11.47 16.18 8.54
C ALA A 500 -11.25 16.41 10.05
N VAL A 501 -10.17 17.09 10.44
CA VAL A 501 -9.93 17.43 11.85
C VAL A 501 -10.99 18.41 12.38
N MET A 502 -11.31 19.45 11.62
CA MET A 502 -12.31 20.47 12.01
C MET A 502 -13.73 19.90 12.11
N ALA A 503 -14.06 18.88 11.31
CA ALA A 503 -15.33 18.18 11.39
C ALA A 503 -15.51 17.42 12.72
N GLU A 504 -14.42 16.93 13.30
CA GLU A 504 -14.42 16.15 14.55
C GLU A 504 -14.07 17.00 15.80
N ASN A 505 -13.43 18.17 15.62
CA ASN A 505 -13.05 19.06 16.70
C ASN A 505 -13.37 20.53 16.39
N GLU A 506 -14.45 21.03 17.02
CA GLU A 506 -14.95 22.41 16.85
C GLU A 506 -13.99 23.50 17.33
N ASN A 507 -12.94 23.18 18.10
CA ASN A 507 -11.93 24.15 18.53
C ASN A 507 -10.86 24.42 17.47
N MET A 508 -10.79 23.59 16.44
CA MET A 508 -9.80 23.72 15.38
C MET A 508 -10.25 24.72 14.32
N GLU A 509 -9.28 25.47 13.80
CA GLU A 509 -9.49 26.44 12.72
C GLU A 509 -8.29 26.39 11.77
N PHE A 510 -8.51 26.74 10.49
CA PHE A 510 -7.49 26.68 9.45
C PHE A 510 -7.12 28.08 8.96
N TYR A 511 -5.81 28.33 8.88
CA TYR A 511 -5.26 29.60 8.44
C TYR A 511 -4.27 29.41 7.29
N MET A 512 -4.42 30.21 6.24
CA MET A 512 -3.49 30.25 5.11
C MET A 512 -2.69 31.57 5.17
N PRO A 513 -1.37 31.53 5.40
CA PRO A 513 -0.55 32.74 5.48
C PRO A 513 -0.55 33.59 4.21
N ASP A 514 -0.59 34.92 4.37
CA ASP A 514 -0.59 35.89 3.25
C ASP A 514 0.76 35.98 2.52
N GLN A 515 1.82 35.40 3.08
CA GLN A 515 3.14 35.26 2.43
C GLN A 515 3.10 34.30 1.22
N GLY A 516 1.99 33.57 1.06
CA GLY A 516 1.80 32.56 0.03
C GLY A 516 1.97 31.16 0.61
N THR A 517 1.32 30.19 -0.04
CA THR A 517 1.35 28.78 0.35
C THR A 517 1.48 27.86 -0.87
N ASN A 518 1.49 26.56 -0.63
CA ASN A 518 1.34 25.56 -1.68
C ASN A 518 -0.14 25.43 -2.09
N ILE A 519 -0.37 25.42 -3.40
CA ILE A 519 -1.58 24.86 -4.03
C ILE A 519 -1.18 23.51 -4.61
N TRP A 520 -1.95 22.47 -4.34
CA TRP A 520 -1.70 21.14 -4.89
C TRP A 520 -2.90 20.68 -5.70
N PHE A 521 -2.63 19.89 -6.74
CA PHE A 521 -3.64 19.36 -7.63
C PHE A 521 -3.34 17.90 -7.93
N ASP A 522 -4.33 17.04 -7.73
CA ASP A 522 -4.35 15.73 -8.35
C ASP A 522 -5.30 15.76 -9.54
N GLY A 523 -4.94 15.10 -10.63
CA GLY A 523 -5.74 15.15 -11.84
C GLY A 523 -5.63 13.93 -12.70
N PHE A 524 -6.70 13.65 -13.44
CA PHE A 524 -6.76 12.56 -14.38
C PHE A 524 -5.84 12.82 -15.56
N VAL A 525 -5.03 11.83 -15.91
CA VAL A 525 -4.26 11.78 -17.16
C VAL A 525 -4.54 10.48 -17.90
N ILE A 526 -4.49 10.52 -19.23
CA ILE A 526 -4.63 9.33 -20.08
C ILE A 526 -3.23 8.87 -20.49
N SER A 527 -2.87 7.63 -20.17
CA SER A 527 -1.54 7.11 -20.48
C SER A 527 -1.33 6.92 -21.99
N LYS A 528 -0.07 6.95 -22.45
CA LYS A 528 0.31 6.67 -23.85
C LYS A 528 -0.09 5.28 -24.34
N GLU A 529 -0.20 4.31 -23.44
CA GLU A 529 -0.55 2.93 -23.80
C GLU A 529 -2.07 2.69 -23.81
N CYS A 530 -2.88 3.64 -23.32
CA CYS A 530 -4.33 3.52 -23.24
C CYS A 530 -4.93 3.18 -24.62
N LYS A 531 -5.64 2.05 -24.69
CA LYS A 531 -6.31 1.60 -25.91
C LYS A 531 -7.78 2.00 -25.95
N GLN A 532 -8.40 2.19 -24.79
CA GLN A 532 -9.81 2.54 -24.64
C GLN A 532 -9.99 4.04 -24.46
N VAL A 533 -9.42 4.84 -25.38
CA VAL A 533 -9.34 6.31 -25.24
C VAL A 533 -10.71 6.96 -25.08
N GLU A 534 -11.72 6.53 -25.84
CA GLU A 534 -13.09 7.05 -25.71
C GLU A 534 -13.68 6.77 -24.33
N LEU A 535 -13.56 5.53 -23.84
CA LEU A 535 -14.05 5.13 -22.52
C LEU A 535 -13.30 5.86 -21.40
N ALA A 536 -12.00 6.13 -21.59
CA ALA A 536 -11.21 6.88 -20.64
C ALA A 536 -11.68 8.35 -20.52
N ASN A 537 -11.95 9.01 -21.64
CA ASN A 537 -12.53 10.37 -21.64
C ASN A 537 -13.95 10.37 -21.03
N GLN A 538 -14.77 9.35 -21.32
CA GLN A 538 -16.10 9.19 -20.71
C GLN A 538 -16.01 9.05 -19.19
N PHE A 539 -15.06 8.26 -18.67
CA PHE A 539 -14.81 8.13 -17.24
C PHE A 539 -14.41 9.46 -16.61
N ILE A 540 -13.51 10.21 -17.24
CA ILE A 540 -13.12 11.55 -16.77
C ILE A 540 -14.35 12.46 -16.72
N ASN A 541 -15.15 12.51 -17.80
CA ASN A 541 -16.36 13.35 -17.85
C ASN A 541 -17.39 12.97 -16.77
N PHE A 542 -17.55 11.66 -16.53
CA PHE A 542 -18.45 11.12 -15.52
C PHE A 542 -18.01 11.55 -14.11
N MET A 543 -16.72 11.36 -13.78
CA MET A 543 -16.16 11.73 -12.48
C MET A 543 -16.26 13.22 -12.18
N ILE A 544 -16.04 14.08 -13.17
CA ILE A 544 -16.10 15.54 -13.00
C ILE A 544 -17.52 16.12 -13.13
N SER A 545 -18.56 15.29 -13.30
CA SER A 545 -19.94 15.75 -13.29
C SER A 545 -20.35 16.25 -11.91
N ASP A 546 -21.30 17.20 -11.83
CA ASP A 546 -21.67 17.86 -10.58
C ASP A 546 -22.13 16.86 -9.50
N GLU A 547 -22.97 15.88 -9.87
CA GLU A 547 -23.51 14.87 -8.95
C GLU A 547 -22.43 13.92 -8.42
N ILE A 548 -21.62 13.36 -9.33
CA ILE A 548 -20.56 12.41 -8.97
C ILE A 548 -19.46 13.12 -8.20
N SER A 549 -19.04 14.31 -8.63
CA SER A 549 -18.06 15.12 -7.90
C SER A 549 -18.55 15.50 -6.51
N TYR A 550 -19.84 15.83 -6.34
CA TYR A 550 -20.42 16.13 -5.02
C TYR A 550 -20.39 14.92 -4.09
N ARG A 551 -20.87 13.75 -4.54
CA ARG A 551 -20.82 12.52 -3.72
C ARG A 551 -19.39 12.14 -3.36
N ASN A 552 -18.51 12.21 -4.35
CA ASN A 552 -17.13 11.81 -4.20
C ASN A 552 -16.36 12.74 -3.23
N THR A 553 -16.62 14.06 -3.25
CA THR A 553 -16.02 14.98 -2.27
C THR A 553 -16.55 14.76 -0.86
N VAL A 554 -17.84 14.47 -0.69
CA VAL A 554 -18.43 14.20 0.63
C VAL A 554 -17.88 12.91 1.23
N GLU A 555 -17.72 11.86 0.41
CA GLU A 555 -17.14 10.58 0.88
C GLU A 555 -15.65 10.71 1.18
N VAL A 556 -14.88 11.35 0.29
CA VAL A 556 -13.41 11.41 0.40
C VAL A 556 -12.93 12.48 1.38
N GLY A 557 -13.67 13.58 1.54
CA GLY A 557 -13.35 14.72 2.42
C GLY A 557 -12.52 15.83 1.79
N TYR A 558 -12.12 15.69 0.53
CA TYR A 558 -11.22 16.62 -0.17
C TYR A 558 -11.99 17.54 -1.10
N LEU A 559 -11.54 18.78 -1.24
CA LEU A 559 -12.19 19.77 -2.10
C LEU A 559 -12.11 19.36 -3.58
N THR A 560 -13.28 19.14 -4.17
CA THR A 560 -13.39 18.88 -5.62
C THR A 560 -13.06 20.12 -6.44
N ALA A 561 -12.41 19.91 -7.59
CA ALA A 561 -12.15 20.98 -8.55
C ALA A 561 -13.41 21.48 -9.29
N ASN A 562 -14.53 20.74 -9.20
CA ASN A 562 -15.82 21.15 -9.76
C ASN A 562 -16.48 22.23 -8.86
N VAL A 563 -16.67 23.42 -9.42
CA VAL A 563 -17.17 24.60 -8.70
C VAL A 563 -18.60 24.42 -8.18
N ASN A 564 -19.47 23.78 -8.95
CA ASN A 564 -20.86 23.57 -8.55
C ASN A 564 -20.95 22.61 -7.37
N ALA A 565 -20.25 21.47 -7.48
CA ALA A 565 -20.17 20.47 -6.43
C ALA A 565 -19.51 21.02 -5.16
N ALA A 566 -18.39 21.75 -5.30
CA ALA A 566 -17.72 22.41 -4.17
C ALA A 566 -18.63 23.43 -3.45
N ASN A 567 -19.38 24.24 -4.22
CA ASN A 567 -20.32 25.21 -3.67
C ASN A 567 -21.51 24.57 -2.95
N GLN A 568 -21.94 23.38 -3.38
CA GLN A 568 -22.98 22.63 -2.70
C GLN A 568 -22.43 22.04 -1.40
N ALA A 569 -21.33 21.30 -1.48
CA ALA A 569 -20.68 20.64 -0.34
C ALA A 569 -20.28 21.63 0.77
N SER A 570 -19.77 22.82 0.41
CA SER A 570 -19.44 23.87 1.39
C SER A 570 -20.64 24.44 2.13
N LYS A 571 -21.86 24.37 1.57
CA LYS A 571 -23.08 24.87 2.22
C LYS A 571 -23.78 23.80 3.05
N GLU A 572 -23.64 22.54 2.65
CA GLU A 572 -24.35 21.41 3.23
C GLU A 572 -23.44 20.65 4.21
N ASP A 573 -22.48 19.90 3.70
CA ASP A 573 -21.66 18.94 4.47
C ASP A 573 -20.46 19.58 5.19
N PHE A 574 -19.84 20.59 4.58
CA PHE A 574 -18.65 21.28 5.09
C PHE A 574 -18.95 22.72 5.57
N ASN A 575 -20.21 22.98 5.96
CA ASN A 575 -20.62 24.30 6.42
C ASN A 575 -19.84 24.74 7.66
N GLY A 576 -19.13 25.87 7.54
CA GLY A 576 -18.30 26.42 8.61
C GLY A 576 -16.90 25.80 8.71
N ILE A 577 -16.54 24.88 7.82
CA ILE A 577 -15.19 24.31 7.75
C ILE A 577 -14.34 25.17 6.82
N SER A 578 -13.56 26.10 7.40
CA SER A 578 -12.73 27.06 6.64
C SER A 578 -11.65 26.40 5.77
N ALA A 579 -11.22 25.19 6.13
CA ALA A 579 -10.28 24.39 5.34
C ALA A 579 -10.89 23.87 4.03
N TYR A 580 -12.23 23.79 3.92
CA TYR A 580 -12.91 23.31 2.72
C TYR A 580 -13.10 24.46 1.71
N GLY A 581 -12.00 24.82 1.04
CA GLY A 581 -11.93 25.89 0.06
C GLY A 581 -10.56 25.96 -0.58
N ILE A 582 -10.45 26.76 -1.65
CA ILE A 582 -9.18 26.96 -2.36
C ILE A 582 -8.86 28.44 -2.48
N ARG A 583 -7.59 28.78 -2.21
CA ARG A 583 -6.98 30.07 -2.52
C ARG A 583 -6.02 29.93 -3.68
N THR A 584 -6.13 30.84 -4.65
CA THR A 584 -5.30 30.90 -5.85
C THR A 584 -4.78 32.33 -6.05
N GLU A 585 -3.96 32.81 -5.12
CA GLU A 585 -3.32 34.14 -5.22
C GLU A 585 -1.97 34.08 -5.96
N ASP A 586 -1.46 35.21 -6.44
CA ASP A 586 -0.24 35.29 -7.27
C ASP A 586 1.02 34.77 -6.57
N ASN A 587 1.04 34.80 -5.24
CA ASN A 587 2.15 34.32 -4.41
C ASN A 587 1.95 32.87 -3.93
N ASP A 588 0.82 32.25 -4.22
CA ASP A 588 0.60 30.83 -4.00
C ASP A 588 1.22 30.03 -5.16
N GLU A 589 1.89 28.92 -4.87
CA GLU A 589 2.64 28.17 -5.87
C GLU A 589 2.31 26.68 -5.87
N ILE A 590 2.37 26.06 -7.05
CA ILE A 590 2.38 24.60 -7.20
C ILE A 590 3.79 24.04 -7.08
N PHE A 591 3.95 22.78 -6.66
CA PHE A 591 5.27 22.17 -6.67
C PHE A 591 5.71 21.87 -8.11
N ALA A 592 6.87 22.39 -8.51
CA ALA A 592 7.48 22.08 -9.79
C ALA A 592 8.30 20.78 -9.72
N TYR A 593 8.51 20.14 -10.87
CA TYR A 593 9.42 19.02 -10.98
C TYR A 593 10.88 19.45 -10.73
N GLN A 594 11.51 18.85 -9.71
CA GLN A 594 12.92 19.07 -9.38
C GLN A 594 13.83 18.01 -10.01
N THR A 595 15.00 18.43 -10.50
CA THR A 595 16.07 17.53 -10.94
C THR A 595 16.68 16.78 -9.75
N ASN A 596 17.36 15.66 -10.02
CA ASN A 596 18.03 14.87 -8.95
C ASN A 596 19.07 15.70 -8.18
N GLU A 597 19.75 16.62 -8.85
CA GLU A 597 20.74 17.51 -8.22
C GLU A 597 20.07 18.43 -7.20
N VAL A 598 18.95 19.07 -7.57
CA VAL A 598 18.18 19.93 -6.66
C VAL A 598 17.59 19.11 -5.52
N LYS A 599 17.01 17.94 -5.80
CA LYS A 599 16.49 17.03 -4.75
C LYS A 599 17.55 16.65 -3.72
N GLU A 600 18.76 16.32 -4.17
CA GLU A 600 19.87 15.99 -3.26
C GLU A 600 20.31 17.21 -2.42
N MET A 601 20.28 18.41 -2.99
CA MET A 601 20.56 19.65 -2.25
C MET A 601 19.59 19.83 -1.08
N TYR A 602 18.29 19.69 -1.31
CA TYR A 602 17.31 19.81 -0.24
C TYR A 602 17.40 18.63 0.75
N ASN A 603 17.45 17.39 0.27
CA ASN A 603 17.45 16.19 1.11
C ASN A 603 18.66 16.13 2.07
N SER A 604 19.86 16.47 1.57
CA SER A 604 21.07 16.53 2.40
C SER A 604 20.98 17.54 3.55
N ARG A 605 20.20 18.62 3.36
CA ARG A 605 19.92 19.62 4.39
C ARG A 605 18.79 19.17 5.32
N TRP A 606 17.71 18.63 4.76
CA TRP A 606 16.60 18.09 5.54
C TRP A 606 17.05 17.01 6.52
N THR A 607 17.92 16.10 6.09
CA THR A 607 18.53 15.08 6.95
C THR A 607 19.25 15.70 8.15
N LYS A 608 19.93 16.84 7.97
CA LYS A 608 20.60 17.59 9.06
C LYS A 608 19.61 18.33 9.95
N VAL A 609 18.53 18.88 9.38
CA VAL A 609 17.43 19.46 10.16
C VAL A 609 16.85 18.41 11.09
N LYS A 610 16.71 17.15 10.66
CA LYS A 610 16.19 16.07 11.52
C LYS A 610 17.21 15.48 12.49
N ALA A 611 18.51 15.51 12.17
CA ALA A 611 19.58 14.93 12.98
C ALA A 611 19.76 15.70 14.31
N LYS A 612 19.53 15.04 15.46
CA LYS A 612 19.68 15.63 16.81
C LYS A 612 21.13 15.88 17.20
#